data_AF-D8SQX9-F1
#
_entry.id   AF-D8SQX9-F1
#
_cell.length_a   1.000
_cell.length_b   1.000
_cell.length_c   1.000
_cell.angle_alpha   90.00
_cell.angle_beta   90.00
_cell.angle_gamma   90.00
#
_symmetry.space_group_name_H-M   'P 1'
#
loop_
_entity.id
_entity.type
_entity.pdbx_description
1 polymer ?
#
loop_
_entity_poly.entity_id
_entity_poly.type
_entity_poly.pdbx_seq_one_letter_code
_entity_poly.pdbx_strand_id
1 'polypeptide(L)'
;MERSGVALGFTRKPSRSWSDFPSKAGGAPVWLDPQNMPPMADACCGFCKEPLQFLLQVCVPLPEGDDENRFTLLVFMCPKMACLNLDQAQQSQETSHRSCSEKRSQWRYSFKLATQMFRQSVLQSDFATGATLGKVEVEHWQAGHSHSCKDSSSDKRAEQKTLWHEFELEFSEEEGSEEEEEDEEAADADGPDIVPATNLDGFQEASREDSFWAAFQARMTRAPSQVLRLGSSRAGDSQPLWMKLEGQASDADIPSCQLCGAPRVFEFQVMPQLLYFFGVENERDSLDWGTIAVYSCRDSCPAEGYVQEFAWVQSSP
;
A
#
# COMPACT_ATOMS: atom_id res chain seq x y z
N MET A 1 -4.45 26.69 -9.96
CA MET A 1 -3.32 25.85 -10.42
C MET A 1 -2.66 25.19 -9.22
N GLU A 2 -3.38 24.27 -8.59
CA GLU A 2 -2.77 23.30 -7.69
C GLU A 2 -2.17 22.21 -8.56
N ARG A 3 -0.84 22.13 -8.59
CA ARG A 3 -0.13 21.03 -9.24
C ARG A 3 -0.52 19.75 -8.52
N SER A 4 -0.94 18.69 -9.22
CA SER A 4 -1.21 17.40 -8.56
C SER A 4 0.08 16.95 -7.86
N GLY A 5 0.10 16.98 -6.53
CA GLY A 5 1.26 16.67 -5.69
C GLY A 5 1.62 15.18 -5.64
N VAL A 6 1.42 14.45 -6.75
CA VAL A 6 1.64 13.01 -6.87
C VAL A 6 2.93 12.76 -7.65
N ALA A 7 3.81 11.94 -7.08
CA ALA A 7 5.00 11.41 -7.74
C ALA A 7 4.80 9.93 -8.10
N LEU A 8 5.12 9.55 -9.34
CA LEU A 8 5.04 8.19 -9.84
C LEU A 8 6.37 7.46 -9.61
N GLY A 9 6.31 6.27 -9.05
CA GLY A 9 7.46 5.40 -8.79
C GLY A 9 7.64 4.35 -9.89
N PHE A 10 8.89 4.15 -10.32
CA PHE A 10 9.29 3.20 -11.37
C PHE A 10 10.42 2.30 -10.89
N THR A 11 10.42 1.05 -11.34
CA THR A 11 11.49 0.10 -11.03
C THR A 11 12.73 0.38 -11.89
N ARG A 12 13.89 0.39 -11.23
CA ARG A 12 15.20 0.41 -11.89
C ARG A 12 16.04 -0.76 -11.43
N LYS A 13 16.98 -1.16 -12.29
CA LYS A 13 18.03 -2.09 -11.88
C LYS A 13 18.87 -1.41 -10.80
N PRO A 14 19.17 -2.08 -9.68
CA PRO A 14 20.02 -1.51 -8.64
C PRO A 14 21.36 -1.06 -9.23
N SER A 15 21.67 0.23 -9.08
CA SER A 15 22.86 0.83 -9.71
C SER A 15 24.12 0.82 -8.82
N ARG A 16 23.96 0.67 -7.49
CA ARG A 16 25.04 0.78 -6.47
C ARG A 16 24.84 -0.17 -5.27
N SER A 17 25.76 -0.10 -4.28
CA SER A 17 25.70 -0.88 -3.04
C SER A 17 24.49 -0.54 -2.17
N TRP A 18 24.01 -1.56 -1.44
CA TRP A 18 22.81 -1.64 -0.59
C TRP A 18 22.50 -0.48 0.37
N SER A 19 23.45 0.41 0.65
CA SER A 19 23.38 1.49 1.63
C SER A 19 22.84 2.82 1.08
N ASP A 20 22.66 2.95 -0.22
CA ASP A 20 22.58 4.27 -0.86
C ASP A 20 21.15 4.69 -1.26
N PHE A 21 20.15 3.79 -1.20
CA PHE A 21 18.80 4.08 -1.69
C PHE A 21 17.73 3.95 -0.61
N PRO A 22 16.98 5.04 -0.34
CA PRO A 22 16.01 5.07 0.76
C PRO A 22 14.69 4.33 0.41
N SER A 23 14.43 4.07 -0.88
CA SER A 23 13.21 3.41 -1.37
C SER A 23 13.52 2.28 -2.37
N LYS A 24 12.90 1.10 -2.19
CA LYS A 24 13.09 -0.10 -3.01
C LYS A 24 11.89 -1.05 -2.99
N ALA A 25 11.83 -1.97 -3.95
CA ALA A 25 10.84 -3.05 -3.99
C ALA A 25 11.51 -4.42 -4.12
N GLY A 26 10.96 -5.43 -3.44
CA GLY A 26 11.52 -6.77 -3.38
C GLY A 26 12.88 -6.84 -2.66
N GLY A 27 13.55 -7.99 -2.73
CA GLY A 27 14.77 -8.21 -1.96
C GLY A 27 14.51 -8.41 -0.46
N ALA A 28 15.49 -8.06 0.36
CA ALA A 28 15.37 -8.10 1.83
C ALA A 28 15.11 -6.69 2.38
N PRO A 29 14.29 -6.50 3.43
CA PRO A 29 14.13 -5.19 4.06
C PRO A 29 15.47 -4.64 4.58
N VAL A 30 15.62 -3.31 4.61
CA VAL A 30 16.71 -2.66 5.36
C VAL A 30 16.15 -2.21 6.69
N TRP A 31 16.63 -2.79 7.79
CA TRP A 31 16.18 -2.41 9.12
C TRP A 31 17.03 -1.23 9.59
N LEU A 32 16.44 -0.03 9.67
CA LEU A 32 17.16 1.16 10.13
C LEU A 32 17.36 1.19 11.66
N ASP A 33 16.63 0.38 12.43
CA ASP A 33 16.88 0.11 13.87
C ASP A 33 16.86 -1.40 14.16
N PRO A 34 17.99 -2.09 13.93
CA PRO A 34 18.11 -3.52 14.19
C PRO A 34 17.99 -3.92 15.67
N GLN A 35 18.04 -2.97 16.62
CA GLN A 35 17.89 -3.29 18.04
C GLN A 35 16.42 -3.43 18.43
N ASN A 36 15.52 -2.70 17.76
CA ASN A 36 14.10 -2.66 18.08
C ASN A 36 13.22 -3.18 16.94
N MET A 37 13.61 -4.31 16.32
CA MET A 37 12.82 -4.96 15.27
C MET A 37 11.39 -5.29 15.73
N PRO A 38 10.39 -5.30 14.82
CA PRO A 38 9.03 -5.69 15.17
C PRO A 38 8.97 -7.10 15.80
N PRO A 39 8.05 -7.35 16.74
CA PRO A 39 7.80 -8.68 17.26
C PRO A 39 7.52 -9.69 16.14
N MET A 40 8.04 -10.92 16.30
CA MET A 40 7.87 -11.98 15.30
C MET A 40 6.41 -12.36 15.01
N ALA A 41 5.50 -12.13 15.97
CA ALA A 41 4.06 -12.30 15.77
C ALA A 41 3.50 -11.34 14.71
N ASP A 42 4.08 -10.13 14.62
CA ASP A 42 3.80 -9.11 13.62
C ASP A 42 4.60 -9.34 12.33
N ALA A 43 5.11 -10.55 12.12
CA ALA A 43 5.78 -10.94 10.88
C ALA A 43 5.12 -12.16 10.21
N CYS A 44 4.08 -12.73 10.81
CA CYS A 44 3.32 -13.84 10.24
C CYS A 44 1.96 -13.34 9.74
N CYS A 45 1.52 -13.87 8.59
CA CYS A 45 0.20 -13.64 8.03
C CYS A 45 -0.87 -14.03 9.05
N GLY A 46 -1.82 -13.14 9.31
CA GLY A 46 -2.83 -13.41 10.32
C GLY A 46 -3.83 -14.52 9.93
N PHE A 47 -3.90 -14.89 8.65
CA PHE A 47 -4.75 -15.97 8.13
C PHE A 47 -4.04 -17.34 8.11
N CYS A 48 -2.99 -17.49 7.31
CA CYS A 48 -2.30 -18.78 7.15
C CYS A 48 -1.20 -19.03 8.19
N LYS A 49 -0.84 -18.02 8.98
CA LYS A 49 0.25 -18.05 9.97
C LYS A 49 1.65 -18.28 9.39
N GLU A 50 1.80 -18.25 8.07
CA GLU A 50 3.12 -18.27 7.44
C GLU A 50 3.78 -16.89 7.45
N PRO A 51 5.11 -16.81 7.38
CA PRO A 51 5.82 -15.53 7.32
C PRO A 51 5.33 -14.65 6.17
N LEU A 52 5.16 -13.35 6.45
CA LEU A 52 4.92 -12.37 5.39
C LEU A 52 6.18 -12.16 4.57
N GLN A 53 5.98 -11.83 3.30
CA GLN A 53 7.05 -11.52 2.36
C GLN A 53 7.22 -10.01 2.26
N PHE A 54 8.47 -9.54 2.29
CA PHE A 54 8.78 -8.12 2.12
C PHE A 54 8.42 -7.67 0.70
N LEU A 55 7.54 -6.68 0.61
CA LEU A 55 7.04 -6.13 -0.64
C LEU A 55 7.89 -4.96 -1.10
N LEU A 56 8.00 -3.92 -0.27
CA LEU A 56 8.74 -2.71 -0.58
C LEU A 56 9.02 -1.89 0.67
N GLN A 57 9.98 -0.98 0.54
CA GLN A 57 10.34 0.03 1.51
C GLN A 57 10.30 1.38 0.81
N VAL A 58 9.60 2.35 1.39
CA VAL A 58 9.46 3.69 0.82
C VAL A 58 9.78 4.72 1.87
N CYS A 59 10.75 5.57 1.56
CA CYS A 59 11.04 6.76 2.32
C CYS A 59 10.10 7.88 1.88
N VAL A 60 9.21 8.30 2.78
CA VAL A 60 8.21 9.34 2.52
C VAL A 60 8.78 10.68 3.00
N PRO A 61 8.84 11.72 2.14
CA PRO A 61 9.21 13.05 2.57
C PRO A 61 8.09 13.67 3.40
N LEU A 62 8.43 14.34 4.49
CA LEU A 62 7.49 15.21 5.22
C LEU A 62 7.42 16.60 4.55
N PRO A 63 6.30 17.33 4.69
CA PRO A 63 6.12 18.65 4.08
C PRO A 63 7.18 19.68 4.54
N GLU A 64 7.37 20.73 3.73
CA GLU A 64 8.48 21.69 3.80
C GLU A 64 8.71 22.32 5.18
N GLY A 65 9.99 22.45 5.56
CA GLY A 65 10.44 22.98 6.86
C GLY A 65 11.03 21.93 7.80
N ASP A 66 10.95 20.65 7.41
CA ASP A 66 11.44 19.50 8.17
C ASP A 66 12.29 18.57 7.28
N ASP A 67 13.18 19.15 6.47
CA ASP A 67 14.04 18.43 5.50
C ASP A 67 14.86 17.29 6.11
N GLU A 68 15.02 17.29 7.44
CA GLU A 68 15.73 16.27 8.23
C GLU A 68 14.84 15.11 8.71
N ASN A 69 13.51 15.28 8.76
CA ASN A 69 12.60 14.23 9.19
C ASN A 69 11.98 13.52 7.99
N ARG A 70 12.50 12.33 7.74
CA ARG A 70 11.88 11.36 6.85
C ARG A 70 11.48 10.15 7.67
N PHE A 71 10.38 9.53 7.29
CA PHE A 71 10.04 8.22 7.81
C PHE A 71 10.03 7.20 6.69
N THR A 72 10.40 5.99 7.06
CA THR A 72 10.42 4.87 6.14
C THR A 72 9.25 3.95 6.49
N LEU A 73 8.45 3.64 5.48
CA LEU A 73 7.39 2.65 5.54
C LEU A 73 7.87 1.36 4.90
N LEU A 74 7.87 0.28 5.66
CA LEU A 74 8.11 -1.07 5.18
C LEU A 74 6.78 -1.79 5.02
N VAL A 75 6.55 -2.39 3.85
CA VAL A 75 5.33 -3.14 3.53
C VAL A 75 5.68 -4.61 3.40
N PHE A 76 4.91 -5.45 4.09
CA PHE A 76 5.00 -6.90 4.04
C PHE A 76 3.63 -7.47 3.69
N MET A 77 3.59 -8.52 2.87
CA MET A 77 2.32 -9.16 2.50
C MET A 77 2.42 -10.68 2.39
N CYS A 78 1.29 -11.35 2.52
CA CYS A 78 1.16 -12.78 2.29
C CYS A 78 1.12 -13.03 0.78
N PRO A 79 2.00 -13.89 0.21
CA PRO A 79 2.00 -14.16 -1.22
C PRO A 79 0.87 -15.10 -1.67
N LYS A 80 0.06 -15.63 -0.73
CA LYS A 80 -1.05 -16.52 -1.05
C LYS A 80 -2.30 -15.73 -1.40
N MET A 81 -2.77 -15.89 -2.65
CA MET A 81 -4.01 -15.26 -3.10
C MET A 81 -5.22 -15.61 -2.23
N ALA A 82 -5.28 -16.84 -1.69
CA ALA A 82 -6.32 -17.25 -0.74
C ALA A 82 -6.37 -16.37 0.53
N CYS A 83 -5.22 -15.90 1.05
CA CYS A 83 -5.19 -15.01 2.20
C CYS A 83 -5.65 -13.60 1.85
N LEU A 84 -5.28 -13.11 0.65
CA LEU A 84 -5.70 -11.80 0.17
C LEU A 84 -7.21 -11.74 -0.07
N ASN A 85 -7.79 -12.80 -0.63
CA ASN A 85 -9.24 -12.93 -0.80
C ASN A 85 -9.98 -12.97 0.54
N LEU A 86 -9.42 -13.63 1.56
CA LEU A 86 -10.00 -13.63 2.91
C LEU A 86 -9.93 -12.24 3.54
N ASP A 87 -8.83 -11.52 3.36
CA ASP A 87 -8.67 -10.13 3.81
C ASP A 87 -9.75 -9.23 3.17
N GLN A 88 -9.88 -9.28 1.84
CA GLN A 88 -10.91 -8.53 1.12
C GLN A 88 -12.33 -8.88 1.57
N ALA A 89 -12.64 -10.16 1.77
CA ALA A 89 -13.96 -10.59 2.24
C ALA A 89 -14.29 -10.04 3.64
N GLN A 90 -13.29 -9.95 4.52
CA GLN A 90 -13.46 -9.33 5.84
C GLN A 90 -13.69 -7.82 5.72
N GLN A 91 -12.95 -7.14 4.85
CA GLN A 91 -13.15 -5.71 4.55
C GLN A 91 -14.58 -5.43 4.05
N SER A 92 -15.13 -6.25 3.14
CA SER A 92 -16.47 -6.06 2.57
C SER A 92 -17.62 -6.42 3.52
N GLN A 93 -17.48 -7.41 4.41
CA GLN A 93 -18.56 -7.77 5.33
C GLN A 93 -18.87 -6.66 6.35
N GLU A 94 -17.85 -5.87 6.71
CA GLU A 94 -17.95 -4.84 7.73
C GLU A 94 -18.61 -3.53 7.23
N THR A 95 -18.65 -3.31 5.92
CA THR A 95 -19.35 -2.16 5.30
C THR A 95 -20.87 -2.32 5.30
N SER A 96 -21.39 -3.56 5.41
CA SER A 96 -22.83 -3.88 5.38
C SER A 96 -23.53 -3.77 6.75
N HIS A 97 -22.80 -3.93 7.86
CA HIS A 97 -23.32 -3.91 9.24
C HIS A 97 -23.22 -2.51 9.90
N ARG A 98 -23.59 -1.44 9.18
CA ARG A 98 -23.42 -0.02 9.57
C ARG A 98 -24.16 0.46 10.85
N SER A 99 -24.89 -0.42 11.56
CA SER A 99 -25.88 -0.01 12.57
C SER A 99 -25.42 -0.01 14.04
N CYS A 100 -24.18 -0.36 14.40
CA CYS A 100 -23.78 -0.41 15.82
C CYS A 100 -22.39 0.19 16.08
N SER A 101 -22.36 1.35 16.73
CA SER A 101 -21.22 2.28 16.78
C SER A 101 -20.18 2.01 17.88
N GLU A 102 -20.48 1.27 18.94
CA GLU A 102 -19.66 1.34 20.17
C GLU A 102 -18.74 0.14 20.44
N LYS A 103 -18.91 -1.00 19.76
CA LYS A 103 -18.02 -2.18 19.91
C LYS A 103 -17.04 -2.37 18.75
N ARG A 104 -17.02 -1.40 17.83
CA ARG A 104 -16.35 -1.46 16.52
C ARG A 104 -14.84 -1.28 16.61
N SER A 105 -14.36 -0.52 17.60
CA SER A 105 -12.97 -0.08 17.68
C SER A 105 -12.03 -1.07 18.38
N GLN A 106 -12.54 -2.05 19.14
CA GLN A 106 -11.68 -2.91 19.97
C GLN A 106 -11.38 -4.28 19.34
N TRP A 107 -12.26 -4.78 18.46
CA TRP A 107 -12.07 -6.08 17.78
C TRP A 107 -11.29 -5.99 16.45
N ARG A 108 -11.19 -4.79 15.87
CA ARG A 108 -10.48 -4.48 14.60
C ARG A 108 -8.97 -4.77 14.60
N TYR A 109 -8.39 -5.14 15.74
CA TYR A 109 -6.94 -5.21 15.94
C TYR A 109 -6.43 -6.55 16.47
N SER A 110 -7.24 -7.61 16.41
CA SER A 110 -6.75 -8.97 16.66
C SER A 110 -6.31 -9.67 15.37
N PHE A 111 -5.13 -9.29 14.87
CA PHE A 111 -4.19 -10.17 14.15
C PHE A 111 -4.70 -10.97 12.92
N LYS A 112 -5.41 -10.34 11.97
CA LYS A 112 -5.77 -10.97 10.69
C LYS A 112 -5.67 -10.05 9.48
N LEU A 113 -4.49 -9.46 9.26
CA LEU A 113 -4.20 -8.82 7.98
C LEU A 113 -3.24 -9.70 7.17
N ALA A 114 -3.49 -9.80 5.87
CA ALA A 114 -2.55 -10.39 4.93
C ALA A 114 -1.40 -9.41 4.63
N THR A 115 -1.57 -8.13 4.95
CA THR A 115 -0.57 -7.07 4.76
C THR A 115 -0.26 -6.41 6.10
N GLN A 116 1.02 -6.31 6.45
CA GLN A 116 1.49 -5.58 7.63
C GLN A 116 2.45 -4.48 7.21
N MET A 117 2.42 -3.40 7.96
CA MET A 117 3.18 -2.20 7.65
C MET A 117 3.88 -1.70 8.89
N PHE A 118 5.13 -1.30 8.73
CA PHE A 118 5.92 -0.73 9.81
C PHE A 118 6.43 0.65 9.41
N ARG A 119 6.13 1.66 10.22
CA ARG A 119 6.78 2.95 10.17
C ARG A 119 7.97 2.98 11.10
N GLN A 120 9.07 3.52 10.61
CA GLN A 120 10.17 3.97 11.42
C GLN A 120 10.51 5.43 11.10
N SER A 121 10.60 6.26 12.14
CA SER A 121 11.16 7.60 12.03
C SER A 121 12.68 7.52 12.14
N VAL A 122 13.43 8.08 11.19
CA VAL A 122 14.90 8.15 11.28
C VAL A 122 15.34 9.58 11.01
N LEU A 123 16.22 10.11 11.86
CA LEU A 123 16.86 11.41 11.66
C LEU A 123 17.98 11.29 10.63
N GLN A 124 18.07 12.26 9.72
CA GLN A 124 19.07 12.30 8.65
C GLN A 124 20.53 12.21 9.16
N SER A 125 20.79 12.57 10.42
CA SER A 125 22.11 12.47 11.06
C SER A 125 22.65 11.04 11.18
N ASP A 126 21.75 10.05 11.24
CA ASP A 126 22.12 8.67 11.52
C ASP A 126 22.52 7.89 10.26
N PHE A 127 22.17 8.40 9.07
CA PHE A 127 22.69 7.91 7.78
C PHE A 127 24.19 8.23 7.58
N ALA A 128 24.72 9.28 8.24
CA ALA A 128 26.08 9.78 8.00
C ALA A 128 27.19 8.90 8.62
N THR A 129 26.86 8.01 9.56
CA THR A 129 27.82 7.06 10.13
C THR A 129 27.64 5.69 9.52
N GLY A 130 28.32 5.46 8.39
CA GLY A 130 28.45 4.19 7.69
C GLY A 130 29.16 3.09 8.51
N ALA A 131 28.59 2.71 9.64
CA ALA A 131 29.02 1.61 10.48
C ALA A 131 28.03 0.45 10.34
N THR A 132 28.40 -0.54 9.53
CA THR A 132 28.00 -1.95 9.68
C THR A 132 26.53 -2.37 9.51
N LEU A 133 25.71 -1.66 8.72
CA LEU A 133 24.33 -2.10 8.36
C LEU A 133 24.26 -3.22 7.30
N GLY A 134 25.39 -3.72 6.80
CA GLY A 134 25.41 -4.41 5.50
C GLY A 134 25.28 -5.94 5.47
N LYS A 135 25.32 -6.68 6.59
CA LYS A 135 25.42 -8.15 6.52
C LYS A 135 24.78 -8.98 7.62
N VAL A 136 24.43 -8.39 8.77
CA VAL A 136 23.99 -9.16 9.95
C VAL A 136 22.47 -9.40 9.96
N GLU A 137 21.69 -8.65 9.18
CA GLU A 137 20.23 -8.56 9.33
C GLU A 137 19.42 -9.57 8.49
N VAL A 138 19.87 -9.91 7.28
CA VAL A 138 19.12 -10.79 6.36
C VAL A 138 19.00 -12.21 6.91
N GLU A 139 20.08 -12.73 7.50
CA GLU A 139 20.12 -14.07 8.08
C GLU A 139 19.27 -14.17 9.36
N HIS A 140 19.25 -13.12 10.21
CA HIS A 140 18.51 -13.13 11.48
C HIS A 140 17.00 -13.08 11.28
N TRP A 141 16.51 -12.24 10.34
CA TRP A 141 15.11 -12.27 9.92
C TRP A 141 14.80 -13.68 9.36
N GLN A 142 15.42 -14.08 8.25
CA GLN A 142 15.08 -15.34 7.57
C GLN A 142 15.16 -16.59 8.47
N ALA A 143 16.15 -16.67 9.37
CA ALA A 143 16.29 -17.78 10.31
C ALA A 143 15.30 -17.69 11.48
N GLY A 144 15.05 -16.51 12.04
CA GLY A 144 14.09 -16.31 13.14
C GLY A 144 12.65 -16.59 12.74
N HIS A 145 12.23 -16.20 11.52
CA HIS A 145 10.84 -16.32 11.06
C HIS A 145 10.39 -17.75 10.84
N SER A 146 11.26 -18.59 10.26
CA SER A 146 10.92 -20.01 10.03
C SER A 146 10.61 -20.74 11.36
N HIS A 147 11.29 -20.36 12.44
CA HIS A 147 11.15 -21.01 13.75
C HIS A 147 9.97 -20.52 14.59
N SER A 148 9.62 -19.23 14.54
CA SER A 148 8.57 -18.67 15.39
C SER A 148 7.16 -18.74 14.79
N CYS A 149 7.02 -18.81 13.45
CA CYS A 149 5.71 -18.89 12.80
C CYS A 149 5.14 -20.34 12.73
N LYS A 150 5.89 -21.37 13.18
CA LYS A 150 5.48 -22.78 13.12
C LYS A 150 5.15 -23.35 14.48
N ASP A 151 3.88 -23.65 14.69
CA ASP A 151 3.44 -24.73 15.58
C ASP A 151 2.85 -25.87 14.71
N SER A 152 3.72 -26.51 13.92
CA SER A 152 3.59 -27.87 13.37
C SER A 152 4.62 -28.15 12.27
N SER A 153 5.03 -29.41 12.20
CA SER A 153 6.10 -29.95 11.36
C SER A 153 5.90 -29.75 9.85
N SER A 154 6.90 -29.19 9.16
CA SER A 154 7.33 -29.69 7.84
C SER A 154 8.62 -29.02 7.31
N ASP A 155 9.46 -29.91 6.77
CA ASP A 155 10.59 -29.85 5.83
C ASP A 155 11.57 -28.66 5.78
N LYS A 156 12.81 -28.96 6.19
CA LYS A 156 14.03 -28.12 6.18
C LYS A 156 14.68 -27.96 4.79
N ARG A 157 13.91 -27.99 3.70
CA ARG A 157 14.45 -27.98 2.33
C ARG A 157 13.89 -26.89 1.42
N ALA A 158 12.98 -26.05 1.93
CA ALA A 158 12.40 -24.91 1.19
C ALA A 158 12.95 -23.53 1.61
N GLU A 159 13.95 -23.48 2.49
CA GLU A 159 14.35 -22.27 3.24
C GLU A 159 15.23 -21.27 2.47
N GLN A 160 15.31 -21.33 1.14
CA GLN A 160 16.21 -20.46 0.36
C GLN A 160 15.61 -19.81 -0.90
N LYS A 161 14.28 -19.80 -1.08
CA LYS A 161 13.72 -19.58 -2.44
C LYS A 161 12.72 -18.47 -2.70
N THR A 162 12.35 -17.60 -1.78
CA THR A 162 11.18 -16.72 -2.04
C THR A 162 11.36 -15.29 -1.58
N LEU A 163 12.46 -14.64 -1.99
CA LEU A 163 12.45 -13.19 -2.08
C LEU A 163 12.17 -12.80 -3.51
N TRP A 164 11.34 -11.78 -3.70
CA TRP A 164 11.16 -11.18 -5.01
C TRP A 164 12.48 -10.55 -5.46
N HIS A 165 12.66 -10.43 -6.79
CA HIS A 165 13.78 -9.68 -7.34
C HIS A 165 13.78 -8.25 -6.80
N GLU A 166 14.97 -7.76 -6.47
CA GLU A 166 15.14 -6.43 -5.88
C GLU A 166 15.25 -5.37 -6.97
N PHE A 167 14.53 -4.27 -6.77
CA PHE A 167 14.51 -3.10 -7.64
C PHE A 167 14.66 -1.82 -6.83
N GLU A 168 15.40 -0.87 -7.38
CA GLU A 168 15.45 0.50 -6.88
C GLU A 168 14.19 1.25 -7.35
N LEU A 169 13.60 2.08 -6.49
CA LEU A 169 12.44 2.91 -6.84
C LEU A 169 12.88 4.32 -7.17
N GLU A 170 12.69 4.72 -8.43
CA GLU A 170 12.91 6.09 -8.92
C GLU A 170 11.57 6.80 -9.04
N PHE A 171 11.49 8.05 -8.55
CA PHE A 171 10.26 8.84 -8.57
C PHE A 171 10.36 10.00 -9.56
N SER A 172 9.29 10.25 -10.30
CA SER A 172 9.11 11.46 -11.12
C SER A 172 7.76 12.09 -10.82
N GLU A 173 7.64 13.42 -10.97
CA GLU A 173 6.34 14.07 -10.86
C GLU A 173 5.37 13.54 -11.92
N GLU A 174 4.10 13.49 -11.56
CA GLU A 174 3.04 13.21 -12.51
C GLU A 174 2.73 14.45 -13.36
N GLU A 175 2.75 14.28 -14.68
CA GLU A 175 2.33 15.31 -15.61
C GLU A 175 0.79 15.45 -15.56
N GLY A 176 0.30 16.61 -15.09
CA GLY A 176 -1.13 16.93 -15.08
C GLY A 176 -1.66 17.18 -16.50
N SER A 177 -2.82 16.62 -16.83
CA SER A 177 -3.55 16.99 -18.04
C SER A 177 -4.39 18.24 -17.76
N GLU A 178 -4.32 19.24 -18.65
CA GLU A 178 -5.04 20.53 -18.55
C GLU A 178 -6.59 20.40 -18.60
N GLU A 179 -7.15 19.18 -18.67
CA GLU A 179 -8.57 18.91 -18.96
C GLU A 179 -9.41 18.52 -17.73
N GLU A 180 -8.87 18.47 -16.51
CA GLU A 180 -9.59 17.98 -15.31
C GLU A 180 -10.38 19.08 -14.52
N GLU A 181 -10.52 20.32 -15.03
CA GLU A 181 -11.23 21.43 -14.32
C GLU A 181 -12.72 21.66 -14.71
N GLU A 182 -13.37 20.88 -15.58
CA GLU A 182 -14.73 21.23 -16.08
C GLU A 182 -15.94 20.40 -15.58
N ASP A 183 -15.81 19.37 -14.73
CA ASP A 183 -16.96 18.47 -14.41
C ASP A 183 -17.37 18.41 -12.91
N GLU A 184 -17.41 19.54 -12.19
CA GLU A 184 -18.02 19.60 -10.83
C GLU A 184 -19.39 20.32 -10.74
N GLU A 185 -20.01 20.74 -11.84
CA GLU A 185 -21.40 21.27 -11.81
C GLU A 185 -22.43 20.32 -12.45
N ALA A 186 -22.75 19.21 -11.78
CA ALA A 186 -23.97 18.46 -12.06
C ALA A 186 -24.49 17.70 -10.83
N ALA A 187 -24.83 18.43 -9.76
CA ALA A 187 -25.59 17.88 -8.65
C ALA A 187 -26.53 18.91 -8.02
N ASP A 188 -27.46 19.48 -8.80
CA ASP A 188 -28.78 19.85 -8.29
C ASP A 188 -29.76 20.21 -9.43
N ALA A 189 -30.78 19.36 -9.65
CA ALA A 189 -32.09 19.76 -10.17
C ALA A 189 -33.07 18.58 -10.16
N ASP A 190 -34.03 18.65 -9.24
CA ASP A 190 -35.28 17.89 -9.22
C ASP A 190 -36.15 18.14 -10.47
N GLY A 191 -36.74 17.07 -11.01
CA GLY A 191 -38.07 17.10 -11.65
C GLY A 191 -38.15 17.14 -13.19
N PRO A 192 -39.21 16.55 -13.79
CA PRO A 192 -39.12 15.77 -15.03
C PRO A 192 -39.63 16.54 -16.25
N ASP A 193 -39.09 16.25 -17.44
CA ASP A 193 -39.88 16.46 -18.65
C ASP A 193 -39.56 15.50 -19.79
N ILE A 194 -40.64 15.04 -20.39
CA ILE A 194 -40.73 14.04 -21.46
C ILE A 194 -40.60 14.76 -22.82
N VAL A 195 -39.75 14.26 -23.73
CA VAL A 195 -39.96 14.39 -25.18
C VAL A 195 -39.33 13.20 -25.95
N PRO A 196 -39.87 12.84 -27.14
CA PRO A 196 -40.07 11.45 -27.52
C PRO A 196 -38.97 10.85 -28.40
N ALA A 197 -38.98 9.52 -28.43
CA ALA A 197 -38.11 8.62 -29.18
C ALA A 197 -38.02 8.93 -30.68
N THR A 198 -36.78 9.08 -31.18
CA THR A 198 -36.40 8.66 -32.53
C THR A 198 -35.04 7.95 -32.50
N ASN A 199 -35.10 6.63 -32.65
CA ASN A 199 -34.06 5.66 -33.06
C ASN A 199 -32.58 6.07 -32.98
N LEU A 200 -31.90 5.54 -31.95
CA LEU A 200 -30.48 5.17 -31.98
C LEU A 200 -30.34 3.87 -31.19
N ASP A 201 -30.41 2.75 -31.91
CA ASP A 201 -30.07 1.43 -31.39
C ASP A 201 -28.59 1.43 -30.96
N GLY A 202 -28.33 1.20 -29.67
CA GLY A 202 -27.05 0.65 -29.22
C GLY A 202 -26.19 1.49 -28.27
N PHE A 203 -26.67 2.58 -27.67
CA PHE A 203 -25.94 3.19 -26.54
C PHE A 203 -26.38 2.49 -25.25
N GLN A 204 -25.63 1.47 -24.83
CA GLN A 204 -25.62 1.06 -23.43
C GLN A 204 -25.02 2.22 -22.65
N GLU A 205 -25.82 2.85 -21.80
CA GLU A 205 -25.35 3.82 -20.83
C GLU A 205 -24.26 3.13 -20.00
N ALA A 206 -23.01 3.61 -20.11
CA ALA A 206 -21.88 3.02 -19.39
C ALA A 206 -22.24 3.00 -17.90
N SER A 207 -22.06 1.86 -17.25
CA SER A 207 -22.37 1.76 -15.83
C SER A 207 -21.44 2.70 -15.05
N ARG A 208 -21.84 3.09 -13.84
CA ARG A 208 -20.95 3.86 -12.95
C ARG A 208 -19.61 3.14 -12.75
N GLU A 209 -19.60 1.81 -12.71
CA GLU A 209 -18.38 1.00 -12.59
C GLU A 209 -17.47 1.11 -13.83
N ASP A 210 -18.05 1.13 -15.03
CA ASP A 210 -17.29 1.30 -16.29
C ASP A 210 -16.58 2.66 -16.34
N SER A 211 -17.20 3.70 -15.77
CA SER A 211 -16.59 5.04 -15.68
C SER A 211 -15.38 5.07 -14.72
N PHE A 212 -15.47 4.43 -13.54
CA PHE A 212 -14.34 4.32 -12.60
C PHE A 212 -13.18 3.54 -13.22
N TRP A 213 -13.49 2.43 -13.87
CA TRP A 213 -12.47 1.62 -14.55
C TRP A 213 -11.83 2.38 -15.72
N ALA A 214 -12.63 3.09 -16.52
CA ALA A 214 -12.13 3.92 -17.62
C ALA A 214 -11.21 5.04 -17.11
N ALA A 215 -11.58 5.74 -16.03
CA ALA A 215 -10.74 6.76 -15.40
C ALA A 215 -9.42 6.18 -14.89
N PHE A 216 -9.48 5.01 -14.22
CA PHE A 216 -8.30 4.28 -13.78
C PHE A 216 -7.38 3.92 -14.95
N GLN A 217 -7.94 3.34 -16.02
CA GLN A 217 -7.21 2.95 -17.22
C GLN A 217 -6.60 4.15 -17.94
N ALA A 218 -7.33 5.25 -18.06
CA ALA A 218 -6.83 6.50 -18.65
C ALA A 218 -5.60 6.99 -17.90
N ARG A 219 -5.65 6.99 -16.55
CA ARG A 219 -4.51 7.39 -15.72
C ARG A 219 -3.34 6.41 -15.79
N MET A 220 -3.61 5.10 -15.88
CA MET A 220 -2.57 4.09 -16.06
C MET A 220 -1.89 4.15 -17.43
N THR A 221 -2.62 4.54 -18.48
CA THR A 221 -2.10 4.63 -19.85
C THR A 221 -1.06 5.76 -19.99
N ARG A 222 -1.15 6.82 -19.17
CA ARG A 222 -0.15 7.90 -19.13
C ARG A 222 1.23 7.41 -18.70
N ALA A 223 1.29 6.44 -17.79
CA ALA A 223 2.53 5.87 -17.27
C ALA A 223 2.37 4.36 -16.97
N PRO A 224 2.37 3.49 -17.99
CA PRO A 224 1.99 2.08 -17.83
C PRO A 224 2.99 1.26 -17.01
N SER A 225 4.24 1.70 -16.91
CA SER A 225 5.27 1.04 -16.10
C SER A 225 5.32 1.49 -14.64
N GLN A 226 4.42 2.39 -14.22
CA GLN A 226 4.38 2.88 -12.83
C GLN A 226 4.05 1.73 -11.88
N VAL A 227 4.82 1.59 -10.81
CA VAL A 227 4.61 0.54 -9.78
C VAL A 227 4.12 1.11 -8.45
N LEU A 228 4.19 2.44 -8.30
CA LEU A 228 3.83 3.13 -7.07
C LEU A 228 3.35 4.55 -7.41
N ARG A 229 2.40 5.09 -6.64
CA ARG A 229 2.02 6.51 -6.70
C ARG A 229 2.13 7.09 -5.30
N LEU A 230 3.08 8.00 -5.12
CA LEU A 230 3.37 8.68 -3.87
C LEU A 230 2.63 10.01 -3.88
N GLY A 231 1.52 10.09 -3.15
CA GLY A 231 0.70 11.28 -3.05
C GLY A 231 0.24 11.39 -1.61
N SER A 232 1.05 12.00 -0.76
CA SER A 232 0.72 12.11 0.65
C SER A 232 -0.36 13.16 0.84
N SER A 233 -1.44 12.80 1.57
CA SER A 233 -2.47 13.77 1.93
C SER A 233 -1.96 14.88 2.85
N ARG A 234 -0.69 14.81 3.29
CA ARG A 234 0.01 15.88 4.03
C ARG A 234 0.52 17.00 3.13
N ALA A 235 0.86 16.67 1.89
CA ALA A 235 1.47 17.57 0.92
C ALA A 235 0.44 18.14 -0.08
N GLY A 236 -0.80 17.64 -0.06
CA GLY A 236 -1.94 18.11 -0.85
C GLY A 236 -3.14 17.16 -0.71
N ASP A 237 -4.24 17.41 -1.41
CA ASP A 237 -5.46 16.57 -1.34
C ASP A 237 -5.38 15.28 -2.18
N SER A 238 -4.25 14.58 -2.10
CA SER A 238 -4.05 13.32 -2.80
C SER A 238 -4.92 12.20 -2.21
N GLN A 239 -5.58 11.45 -3.09
CA GLN A 239 -6.42 10.30 -2.76
C GLN A 239 -5.94 9.05 -3.52
N PRO A 240 -6.21 7.83 -3.01
CA PRO A 240 -5.92 6.62 -3.75
C PRO A 240 -6.73 6.55 -5.05
N LEU A 241 -6.06 6.22 -6.14
CA LEU A 241 -6.66 5.87 -7.42
C LEU A 241 -7.19 4.43 -7.36
N TRP A 242 -8.51 4.30 -7.22
CA TRP A 242 -9.23 3.02 -7.14
C TRP A 242 -9.70 2.54 -8.53
N MET A 243 -9.76 1.22 -8.72
CA MET A 243 -10.20 0.63 -10.00
C MET A 243 -11.71 0.49 -10.11
N LYS A 244 -12.38 0.30 -8.97
CA LYS A 244 -13.83 0.05 -8.86
C LYS A 244 -14.37 0.64 -7.56
N LEU A 245 -15.68 0.84 -7.50
CA LEU A 245 -16.38 1.34 -6.31
C LEU A 245 -16.38 0.33 -5.16
N GLU A 246 -16.52 -0.95 -5.49
CA GLU A 246 -16.54 -2.02 -4.50
C GLU A 246 -15.15 -2.21 -3.86
N GLY A 247 -15.11 -2.29 -2.54
CA GLY A 247 -13.85 -2.49 -1.80
C GLY A 247 -12.95 -1.25 -1.71
N GLN A 248 -13.47 -0.04 -1.97
CA GLN A 248 -12.76 1.20 -1.61
C GLN A 248 -12.78 1.40 -0.10
N ALA A 249 -11.69 1.93 0.46
CA ALA A 249 -11.64 2.31 1.86
C ALA A 249 -12.40 3.62 2.09
N SER A 250 -13.21 3.68 3.16
CA SER A 250 -13.74 4.93 3.68
C SER A 250 -13.01 5.36 4.95
N ASP A 251 -13.15 6.63 5.37
CA ASP A 251 -12.56 7.13 6.62
C ASP A 251 -12.95 6.30 7.86
N ALA A 252 -14.14 5.70 7.85
CA ALA A 252 -14.59 4.81 8.93
C ALA A 252 -13.83 3.48 8.95
N ASP A 253 -13.30 3.05 7.82
CA ASP A 253 -12.53 1.82 7.64
C ASP A 253 -11.04 2.02 7.96
N ILE A 254 -10.56 3.27 7.95
CA ILE A 254 -9.20 3.61 8.35
C ILE A 254 -9.11 3.78 9.87
N PRO A 255 -8.33 2.93 10.57
CA PRO A 255 -8.16 3.05 12.00
C PRO A 255 -7.31 4.26 12.42
N SER A 256 -7.66 4.91 13.54
CA SER A 256 -6.78 5.88 14.20
C SER A 256 -5.44 5.26 14.64
N CYS A 257 -4.41 6.10 14.71
CA CYS A 257 -3.09 5.76 15.22
C CYS A 257 -3.19 5.13 16.62
N GLN A 258 -2.54 3.99 16.82
CA GLN A 258 -2.58 3.26 18.08
C GLN A 258 -1.75 3.91 19.20
N LEU A 259 -0.82 4.82 18.84
CA LEU A 259 0.04 5.49 19.80
C LEU A 259 -0.55 6.80 20.31
N CYS A 260 -0.96 7.69 19.40
CA CYS A 260 -1.45 9.04 19.75
C CYS A 260 -2.96 9.24 19.54
N GLY A 261 -3.66 8.32 18.88
CA GLY A 261 -5.09 8.43 18.57
C GLY A 261 -5.43 9.36 17.39
N ALA A 262 -4.44 10.02 16.79
CA ALA A 262 -4.64 10.85 15.59
C ALA A 262 -5.16 10.02 14.40
N PRO A 263 -5.91 10.61 13.46
CA PRO A 263 -6.30 9.90 12.24
C PRO A 263 -5.07 9.48 11.43
N ARG A 264 -5.20 8.39 10.68
CA ARG A 264 -4.21 8.05 9.65
C ARG A 264 -4.62 8.68 8.32
N VAL A 265 -3.64 9.14 7.57
CA VAL A 265 -3.80 9.79 6.26
C VAL A 265 -3.12 8.96 5.19
N PHE A 266 -3.60 9.07 3.96
CA PHE A 266 -3.02 8.36 2.82
C PHE A 266 -1.61 8.88 2.52
N GLU A 267 -0.68 7.97 2.24
CA GLU A 267 0.71 8.30 1.91
C GLU A 267 1.06 7.93 0.47
N PHE A 268 0.76 6.69 0.09
CA PHE A 268 1.04 6.17 -1.24
C PHE A 268 0.18 4.96 -1.56
N GLN A 269 0.15 4.59 -2.84
CA GLN A 269 -0.44 3.34 -3.29
C GLN A 269 0.55 2.50 -4.09
N VAL A 270 0.47 1.18 -3.93
CA VAL A 270 1.23 0.20 -4.69
C VAL A 270 0.39 -0.30 -5.85
N MET A 271 0.93 -0.23 -7.06
CA MET A 271 0.23 -0.59 -8.29
C MET A 271 0.41 -2.08 -8.63
N PRO A 272 -0.57 -2.70 -9.31
CA PRO A 272 -0.53 -4.10 -9.74
C PRO A 272 0.69 -4.40 -10.60
N GLN A 273 1.14 -3.41 -11.37
CA GLN A 273 2.28 -3.52 -12.28
C GLN A 273 3.56 -4.01 -11.59
N LEU A 274 3.68 -3.85 -10.26
CA LEU A 274 4.80 -4.39 -9.51
C LEU A 274 4.89 -5.93 -9.60
N LEU A 275 3.76 -6.64 -9.67
CA LEU A 275 3.68 -8.10 -9.83
C LEU A 275 4.42 -8.60 -11.07
N TYR A 276 4.31 -7.85 -12.18
CA TYR A 276 5.01 -8.14 -13.43
C TYR A 276 6.52 -8.12 -13.23
N PHE A 277 7.04 -7.10 -12.52
CA PHE A 277 8.48 -7.00 -12.24
C PHE A 277 8.98 -8.08 -11.28
N PHE A 278 8.12 -8.52 -10.37
CA PHE A 278 8.39 -9.66 -9.49
C PHE A 278 8.31 -11.02 -10.20
N GLY A 279 7.89 -11.06 -11.47
CA GLY A 279 7.78 -12.30 -12.23
C GLY A 279 6.68 -13.21 -11.69
N VAL A 280 5.63 -12.64 -11.07
CA VAL A 280 4.45 -13.40 -10.68
C VAL A 280 3.75 -13.87 -11.95
N GLU A 281 3.39 -15.15 -11.98
CA GLU A 281 2.73 -15.76 -13.13
C GLU A 281 1.31 -15.19 -13.29
N ASN A 282 0.75 -15.32 -14.49
CA ASN A 282 -0.62 -14.89 -14.77
C ASN A 282 -1.55 -16.11 -14.83
N GLU A 283 -1.62 -16.84 -13.71
CA GLU A 283 -2.53 -17.97 -13.52
C GLU A 283 -3.68 -17.61 -12.57
N ARG A 284 -4.77 -18.36 -12.61
CA ARG A 284 -5.98 -18.09 -11.81
C ARG A 284 -5.71 -17.88 -10.31
N ASP A 285 -4.82 -18.68 -9.74
CA ASP A 285 -4.50 -18.66 -8.31
C ASP A 285 -3.20 -17.88 -8.00
N SER A 286 -2.63 -17.23 -9.02
CA SER A 286 -1.48 -16.34 -8.85
C SER A 286 -1.85 -15.14 -7.98
N LEU A 287 -0.84 -14.58 -7.33
CA LEU A 287 -1.02 -13.39 -6.52
C LEU A 287 -1.42 -12.21 -7.41
N ASP A 288 -2.56 -11.60 -7.10
CA ASP A 288 -3.06 -10.45 -7.85
C ASP A 288 -3.73 -9.45 -6.90
N TRP A 289 -3.50 -8.16 -7.12
CA TRP A 289 -4.16 -7.08 -6.39
C TRP A 289 -4.39 -5.90 -7.32
N GLY A 290 -5.45 -5.15 -7.05
CA GLY A 290 -5.82 -3.97 -7.80
C GLY A 290 -5.09 -2.71 -7.39
N THR A 291 -5.04 -2.47 -6.10
CA THR A 291 -4.24 -1.41 -5.48
C THR A 291 -4.04 -1.75 -4.01
N ILE A 292 -2.88 -1.40 -3.47
CA ILE A 292 -2.63 -1.42 -2.03
C ILE A 292 -2.44 0.03 -1.58
N ALA A 293 -3.45 0.60 -0.94
CA ALA A 293 -3.40 1.95 -0.39
C ALA A 293 -2.80 1.93 1.01
N VAL A 294 -1.84 2.81 1.26
CA VAL A 294 -1.08 2.88 2.49
C VAL A 294 -1.43 4.14 3.26
N TYR A 295 -1.70 3.97 4.56
CA TYR A 295 -2.10 5.03 5.47
C TYR A 295 -1.18 5.07 6.69
N SER A 296 -0.73 6.25 7.08
CA SER A 296 0.13 6.45 8.26
C SER A 296 -0.37 7.56 9.17
N CYS A 297 0.08 7.58 10.43
CA CYS A 297 -0.35 8.56 11.44
C CYS A 297 -0.12 10.01 11.00
N ARG A 298 -1.19 10.82 10.85
CA ARG A 298 -1.12 12.23 10.42
C ARG A 298 -0.17 13.08 11.24
N ASP A 299 0.01 12.79 12.52
CA ASP A 299 0.86 13.62 13.37
C ASP A 299 2.31 13.09 13.43
N SER A 300 2.62 12.03 12.66
CA SER A 300 3.94 11.37 12.62
C SER A 300 4.50 11.08 14.01
N CYS A 301 3.61 10.74 14.96
CA CYS A 301 3.92 10.69 16.39
C CYS A 301 5.21 9.90 16.69
N PRO A 302 6.02 10.34 17.67
CA PRO A 302 7.26 9.67 18.01
C PRO A 302 6.99 8.25 18.52
N ALA A 303 7.92 7.35 18.24
CA ALA A 303 7.87 5.97 18.68
C ALA A 303 9.26 5.40 18.90
N GLU A 304 9.36 4.44 19.81
CA GLU A 304 10.57 3.64 20.00
C GLU A 304 10.50 2.44 19.04
N GLY A 305 11.44 2.36 18.08
CA GLY A 305 11.47 1.29 17.08
C GLY A 305 10.39 1.41 16.00
N TYR A 306 9.88 0.25 15.57
CA TYR A 306 8.89 0.15 14.49
C TYR A 306 7.45 0.18 15.00
N VAL A 307 6.59 0.93 14.31
CA VAL A 307 5.16 1.06 14.63
C VAL A 307 4.31 0.49 13.53
N GLN A 308 3.27 -0.25 13.89
CA GLN A 308 2.33 -0.76 12.91
C GLN A 308 1.45 0.35 12.31
N GLU A 309 1.54 0.52 10.99
CA GLU A 309 0.66 1.38 10.20
C GLU A 309 -0.41 0.55 9.46
N PHE A 310 -1.18 1.18 8.57
CA PHE A 310 -2.35 0.55 7.97
C PHE A 310 -2.24 0.46 6.45
N ALA A 311 -2.51 -0.73 5.90
CA ALA A 311 -2.66 -0.98 4.48
C ALA A 311 -4.09 -1.43 4.19
N TRP A 312 -4.65 -0.94 3.09
CA TRP A 312 -5.91 -1.38 2.53
C TRP A 312 -5.65 -1.99 1.15
N VAL A 313 -6.19 -3.17 0.90
CA VAL A 313 -6.06 -3.85 -0.40
C VAL A 313 -7.40 -3.77 -1.11
N GLN A 314 -7.41 -3.40 -2.39
CA GLN A 314 -8.52 -3.67 -3.28
C GLN A 314 -8.09 -4.77 -4.26
N SER A 315 -8.83 -5.87 -4.33
CA SER A 315 -8.58 -6.93 -5.31
C SER A 315 -8.76 -6.47 -6.76
N SER A 316 -8.02 -7.11 -7.66
CA SER A 316 -8.22 -7.04 -9.12
C SER A 316 -9.69 -7.27 -9.54
N PRO A 317 -10.16 -6.72 -10.67
CA PRO A 317 -11.51 -6.97 -11.19
C PRO A 317 -11.84 -8.44 -11.38
#